data_AF-A0A834TU07-F1
#
_entry.id   AF-A0A834TU07-F1
#
_cell.length_a   1.000
_cell.length_b   1.000
_cell.length_c   1.000
_cell.angle_alpha   90.00
_cell.angle_beta   90.00
_cell.angle_gamma   90.00
#
_symmetry.space_group_name_H-M   'P 1'
#
loop_
_entity.id
_entity.type
_entity.pdbx_description
1 polymer ?
#
loop_
_entity_poly.entity_id
_entity_poly.type
_entity_poly.pdbx_seq_one_letter_code
_entity_poly.pdbx_strand_id
1 'polypeptide(L)'
;MVHTKLIIWDEAPMAHRHCFEALDHTLTDIMHSQNAALAKHPFGGKVVVLGGEGNIGNIINDEEHEITIDGDILIDDAENPIQAIVESTYLKLLDNFKNHVYFRERAILSPKLDDVAQVNEFMLGLLSGEERTYLSSDTICNQDPQDELAEVYTTEFLNTICDSGLPYHQLKLKVGAPIMLLRNIDRSMGL
;
A
#
# COMPACT_ATOMS: atom_id res chain seq x y z
N MET A 1 1.80 -13.37 -19.04
CA MET A 1 0.34 -13.63 -18.89
C MET A 1 0.06 -13.63 -17.40
N VAL A 2 -0.92 -12.85 -16.93
CA VAL A 2 -0.99 -12.26 -15.57
C VAL A 2 -0.96 -13.34 -14.46
N HIS A 3 0.19 -13.49 -13.79
CA HIS A 3 0.45 -14.50 -12.75
C HIS A 3 0.10 -14.02 -11.33
N THR A 4 -0.98 -13.27 -11.16
CA THR A 4 -1.45 -12.89 -9.83
C THR A 4 -2.30 -14.03 -9.27
N LYS A 5 -1.93 -14.58 -8.10
CA LYS A 5 -2.71 -15.62 -7.41
C LYS A 5 -3.63 -15.06 -6.32
N LEU A 6 -3.20 -13.97 -5.70
CA LEU A 6 -3.87 -13.31 -4.58
C LEU A 6 -3.92 -11.80 -4.83
N ILE A 7 -5.07 -11.19 -4.57
CA ILE A 7 -5.29 -9.74 -4.57
C ILE A 7 -5.66 -9.37 -3.14
N ILE A 8 -4.91 -8.45 -2.53
CA ILE A 8 -5.27 -7.87 -1.24
C ILE A 8 -5.80 -6.47 -1.53
N TRP A 9 -7.06 -6.23 -1.22
CA TRP A 9 -7.69 -4.92 -1.34
C TRP A 9 -7.94 -4.39 0.05
N ASP A 10 -7.18 -3.37 0.41
CA ASP A 10 -7.33 -2.71 1.70
C ASP A 10 -8.18 -1.41 1.61
N GLU A 11 -8.86 -1.06 2.71
CA GLU A 11 -9.97 -0.10 2.79
C GLU A 11 -11.18 -0.45 1.91
N ALA A 12 -11.43 -1.74 1.74
CA ALA A 12 -12.61 -2.24 1.04
C ALA A 12 -13.93 -1.60 1.56
N PRO A 13 -14.16 -1.41 2.87
CA PRO A 13 -15.37 -0.75 3.37
C PRO A 13 -15.51 0.72 2.95
N MET A 14 -14.41 1.40 2.62
CA MET A 14 -14.40 2.79 2.13
C MET A 14 -14.62 2.87 0.61
N ALA A 15 -14.45 1.77 -0.12
CA ALA A 15 -14.63 1.73 -1.55
C ALA A 15 -16.12 1.68 -1.94
N HIS A 16 -16.51 2.46 -2.94
CA HIS A 16 -17.87 2.42 -3.47
C HIS A 16 -18.15 1.05 -4.12
N ARG A 17 -19.38 0.54 -4.00
CA ARG A 17 -19.81 -0.73 -4.60
C ARG A 17 -19.40 -0.91 -6.07
N HIS A 18 -19.47 0.16 -6.86
CA HIS A 18 -19.06 0.15 -8.26
C HIS A 18 -17.58 -0.17 -8.50
N CYS A 19 -16.71 0.10 -7.52
CA CYS A 19 -15.30 -0.27 -7.61
C CYS A 19 -15.14 -1.80 -7.56
N PHE A 20 -15.91 -2.48 -6.70
CA PHE A 20 -15.93 -3.94 -6.63
C PHE A 20 -16.49 -4.57 -7.90
N GLU A 21 -17.62 -4.04 -8.40
CA GLU A 21 -18.26 -4.52 -9.62
C GLU A 21 -17.35 -4.32 -10.85
N ALA A 22 -16.69 -3.16 -10.95
CA ALA A 22 -15.75 -2.89 -12.03
C ALA A 22 -14.52 -3.80 -11.97
N LEU A 23 -13.97 -4.06 -10.77
CA LEU A 23 -12.85 -4.98 -10.61
C LEU A 23 -13.25 -6.41 -10.97
N ASP A 24 -14.40 -6.87 -10.47
CA ASP A 24 -14.96 -8.19 -10.74
C ASP A 24 -15.16 -8.42 -12.25
N HIS A 25 -15.81 -7.48 -12.94
CA HIS A 25 -16.03 -7.55 -14.38
C HIS A 25 -14.70 -7.54 -15.15
N THR A 26 -13.76 -6.67 -14.76
CA THR A 26 -12.46 -6.55 -15.42
C THR A 26 -11.66 -7.85 -15.29
N LEU A 27 -11.59 -8.43 -14.09
CA LEU A 27 -10.88 -9.69 -13.86
C LEU A 27 -11.59 -10.86 -14.54
N THR A 28 -12.92 -10.88 -14.53
CA THR A 28 -13.72 -11.85 -15.25
C THR A 28 -13.43 -11.81 -16.75
N ASP A 29 -13.40 -10.63 -17.37
CA ASP A 29 -13.10 -10.48 -18.80
C ASP A 29 -11.66 -10.91 -19.13
N ILE A 30 -10.69 -10.49 -18.32
CA ILE A 30 -9.28 -10.87 -18.49
C ILE A 30 -9.11 -12.39 -18.37
N MET A 31 -9.76 -13.01 -17.38
CA MET A 31 -9.62 -14.44 -17.11
C MET A 31 -10.44 -15.31 -18.07
N HIS A 32 -11.56 -14.80 -18.59
CA HIS A 32 -12.36 -15.46 -19.63
C HIS A 32 -11.51 -15.74 -20.88
N SER A 33 -10.62 -14.82 -21.25
CA SER A 33 -9.69 -15.00 -22.38
C SER A 33 -8.73 -16.18 -22.20
N GLN A 34 -8.50 -16.63 -20.95
CA GLN A 34 -7.61 -17.76 -20.62
C GLN A 34 -8.37 -19.05 -20.37
N ASN A 35 -9.52 -18.97 -19.70
CA ASN A 35 -10.38 -20.11 -19.41
C ASN A 35 -11.83 -19.66 -19.22
N ALA A 36 -12.69 -20.03 -20.17
CA ALA A 36 -14.10 -19.65 -20.17
C ALA A 36 -14.88 -20.12 -18.91
N ALA A 37 -14.41 -21.15 -18.21
CA ALA A 37 -15.03 -21.62 -16.96
C ALA A 37 -14.84 -20.63 -15.79
N LEU A 38 -13.81 -19.78 -15.83
CA LEU A 38 -13.52 -18.81 -14.77
C LEU A 38 -14.41 -17.57 -14.84
N ALA A 39 -15.12 -17.34 -15.94
CA ALA A 39 -16.01 -16.19 -16.07
C ALA A 39 -17.28 -16.26 -15.23
N LYS A 40 -17.54 -17.42 -14.61
CA LYS A 40 -18.63 -17.61 -13.64
C LYS A 40 -18.16 -17.47 -12.19
N HIS A 41 -16.86 -17.31 -11.98
CA HIS A 41 -16.27 -17.18 -10.65
C HIS A 41 -16.04 -15.70 -10.36
N PRO A 42 -16.36 -15.23 -9.15
CA PRO A 42 -16.01 -13.89 -8.72
C PRO A 42 -14.53 -13.59 -8.96
N PHE A 43 -14.23 -12.38 -9.40
CA PHE A 43 -12.92 -11.86 -9.72
C PHE A 43 -12.13 -12.74 -10.69
N GLY A 44 -12.82 -13.40 -11.63
CA GLY A 44 -12.19 -14.31 -12.59
C GLY A 44 -11.48 -15.51 -11.96
N GLY A 45 -11.94 -15.95 -10.78
CA GLY A 45 -11.35 -17.04 -10.01
C GLY A 45 -10.06 -16.67 -9.27
N LYS A 46 -9.78 -15.37 -9.10
CA LYS A 46 -8.70 -14.88 -8.23
C LYS A 46 -9.17 -14.85 -6.79
N VAL A 47 -8.27 -15.21 -5.88
CA VAL A 47 -8.50 -15.01 -4.45
C VAL A 47 -8.37 -13.52 -4.16
N VAL A 48 -9.42 -12.91 -3.61
CA VAL A 48 -9.42 -11.51 -3.18
C VAL A 48 -9.63 -11.47 -1.67
N VAL A 49 -8.67 -10.90 -0.95
CA VAL A 49 -8.75 -10.64 0.49
C VAL A 49 -9.07 -9.16 0.68
N LEU A 50 -10.16 -8.88 1.40
CA LEU A 50 -10.61 -7.53 1.69
C LEU A 50 -10.20 -7.14 3.11
N GLY A 51 -9.36 -6.12 3.24
CA GLY A 51 -8.98 -5.49 4.50
C GLY A 51 -9.66 -4.12 4.66
N GLY A 52 -9.81 -3.66 5.90
CA GLY A 52 -10.28 -2.31 6.24
C GLY A 52 -11.01 -2.25 7.59
N GLU A 53 -10.93 -1.10 8.28
CA GLU A 53 -11.65 -0.85 9.52
C GLU A 53 -13.06 -0.30 9.23
N GLY A 54 -13.98 -1.19 8.90
CA GLY A 54 -15.39 -0.84 8.80
C GLY A 54 -16.04 -0.79 10.18
N ASN A 55 -16.49 0.39 10.62
CA ASN A 55 -17.72 0.42 11.41
C ASN A 55 -18.83 -0.05 10.45
N ILE A 56 -19.08 -1.36 10.44
CA ILE A 56 -20.22 -1.94 9.74
C ILE A 56 -21.44 -1.37 10.45
N GLY A 57 -21.96 -0.26 9.93
CA GLY A 57 -23.20 0.34 10.41
C GLY A 57 -24.27 -0.75 10.36
N ASN A 58 -24.71 -1.19 11.53
CA ASN A 58 -25.78 -2.15 11.81
C ASN A 58 -26.33 -2.87 10.57
N ILE A 59 -25.63 -3.90 10.10
CA ILE A 59 -26.26 -4.93 9.28
C ILE A 59 -27.01 -5.82 10.27
N ILE A 60 -28.29 -5.48 10.48
CA ILE A 60 -29.23 -6.34 11.20
C ILE A 60 -29.59 -7.47 10.21
N ASN A 61 -29.19 -8.70 10.55
CA ASN A 61 -29.30 -9.98 9.80
C ASN A 61 -28.25 -10.09 8.66
N ASP A 62 -27.40 -11.12 8.53
CA ASP A 62 -27.54 -12.56 8.78
C ASP A 62 -26.11 -13.18 8.75
N GLU A 63 -25.90 -14.27 9.50
CA GLU A 63 -24.78 -15.26 9.44
C GLU A 63 -23.32 -14.76 9.59
N GLU A 64 -22.66 -15.11 10.71
CA GLU A 64 -21.19 -15.04 10.83
C GLU A 64 -20.53 -15.91 9.73
N HIS A 65 -19.92 -15.27 8.74
CA HIS A 65 -19.07 -15.97 7.78
C HIS A 65 -17.64 -16.06 8.33
N GLU A 66 -17.28 -17.24 8.84
CA GLU A 66 -15.90 -17.57 9.21
C GLU A 66 -15.08 -17.79 7.93
N ILE A 67 -14.10 -16.92 7.68
CA ILE A 67 -13.17 -17.06 6.54
C ILE A 67 -11.97 -17.87 7.03
N THR A 68 -11.81 -19.10 6.55
CA THR A 68 -10.59 -19.89 6.76
C THR A 68 -9.52 -19.44 5.77
N ILE A 69 -8.43 -18.87 6.28
CA ILE A 69 -7.23 -18.56 5.49
C ILE A 69 -6.42 -19.85 5.34
N ASP A 70 -6.03 -20.18 4.11
CA ASP A 70 -5.19 -21.36 3.85
C ASP A 70 -3.81 -21.17 4.52
N GLY A 71 -3.29 -22.23 5.13
CA GLY A 71 -2.03 -22.17 5.88
C GLY A 71 -0.83 -21.88 4.98
N ASP A 72 -0.96 -22.10 3.66
CA ASP A 72 0.09 -21.81 2.68
C ASP A 72 0.33 -20.31 2.42
N ILE A 73 -0.66 -19.48 2.75
CA ILE A 73 -0.59 -18.01 2.66
C ILE A 73 -0.48 -17.34 4.04
N LEU A 74 -0.47 -18.14 5.11
CA LEU A 74 -0.32 -17.67 6.47
C LEU A 74 1.17 -17.61 6.84
N ILE A 75 1.56 -16.55 7.54
CA ILE A 75 2.86 -16.46 8.21
C ILE A 75 2.56 -16.69 9.69
N ASP A 76 2.89 -17.89 10.20
CA ASP A 76 2.62 -18.32 11.56
C ASP A 76 3.75 -17.94 12.55
N ASP A 77 3.36 -17.76 13.82
CA ASP A 77 4.21 -17.77 15.03
C ASP A 77 5.57 -17.05 14.92
N ALA A 78 5.57 -15.87 14.31
CA ALA A 78 6.75 -15.02 14.25
C ALA A 78 6.95 -14.23 15.56
N GLU A 79 8.12 -14.37 16.19
CA GLU A 79 8.52 -13.49 17.32
C GLU A 79 8.54 -12.01 16.91
N ASN A 80 8.88 -11.74 15.65
CA ASN A 80 8.84 -10.42 15.04
C ASN A 80 8.03 -10.45 13.74
N PRO A 81 6.76 -10.00 13.76
CA PRO A 81 5.88 -10.02 12.60
C PRO A 81 6.42 -9.24 11.40
N ILE A 82 7.03 -8.08 11.63
CA ILE A 82 7.59 -7.23 10.55
C ILE A 82 8.73 -7.97 9.85
N GLN A 83 9.65 -8.54 10.62
CA GLN A 83 10.75 -9.32 10.08
C GLN A 83 10.23 -10.51 9.26
N ALA A 84 9.23 -11.24 9.76
CA ALA A 84 8.68 -12.40 9.06
C ALA A 84 7.98 -12.02 7.74
N ILE A 85 7.23 -10.93 7.70
CA ILE A 85 6.63 -10.40 6.46
C ILE A 85 7.72 -9.99 5.47
N VAL A 86 8.78 -9.34 5.95
CA VAL A 86 9.90 -8.92 5.11
C VAL A 86 10.68 -10.13 4.57
N GLU A 87 10.99 -11.12 5.40
CA GLU A 87 11.75 -12.29 4.99
C GLU A 87 10.95 -13.21 4.06
N SER A 88 9.64 -13.35 4.27
CA SER A 88 8.76 -14.11 3.38
C SER A 88 8.61 -13.44 2.00
N THR A 89 8.50 -12.11 1.97
CA THR A 89 8.32 -11.36 0.71
C THR A 89 9.65 -11.12 -0.02
N TYR A 90 10.70 -10.72 0.72
CA TYR A 90 12.03 -10.35 0.25
C TYR A 90 13.11 -11.31 0.77
N LEU A 91 12.95 -12.60 0.46
CA LEU A 91 13.96 -13.64 0.70
C LEU A 91 15.34 -13.20 0.18
N LYS A 92 16.35 -13.19 1.07
CA LYS A 92 17.74 -12.77 0.77
C LYS A 92 17.84 -11.32 0.26
N LEU A 93 17.13 -10.40 0.89
CA LEU A 93 17.16 -8.96 0.58
C LEU A 93 18.59 -8.41 0.47
N LEU A 94 19.46 -8.73 1.44
CA LEU A 94 20.84 -8.25 1.50
C LEU A 94 21.72 -8.71 0.32
N ASP A 95 21.40 -9.84 -0.29
CA ASP A 95 22.11 -10.33 -1.48
C ASP A 95 21.60 -9.65 -2.76
N ASN A 96 20.37 -9.12 -2.74
CA ASN A 96 19.65 -8.65 -3.92
C ASN A 96 19.37 -7.15 -3.93
N PHE A 97 19.81 -6.36 -2.95
CA PHE A 97 19.47 -4.94 -2.85
C PHE A 97 19.91 -4.09 -4.06
N LYS A 98 20.88 -4.55 -4.85
CA LYS A 98 21.31 -3.88 -6.10
C LYS A 98 20.59 -4.39 -7.35
N ASN A 99 19.74 -5.41 -7.22
CA ASN A 99 19.06 -6.06 -8.33
C ASN A 99 17.66 -5.47 -8.51
N HIS A 100 17.49 -4.54 -9.46
CA HIS A 100 16.18 -3.94 -9.73
C HIS A 100 15.12 -4.94 -10.17
N VAL A 101 15.50 -6.04 -10.84
CA VAL A 101 14.56 -7.09 -11.27
C VAL A 101 13.99 -7.83 -10.06
N TYR A 102 14.79 -8.01 -9.01
CA TYR A 102 14.35 -8.66 -7.78
C TYR A 102 13.19 -7.89 -7.11
N PHE A 103 13.24 -6.56 -7.08
CA PHE A 103 12.17 -5.75 -6.48
C PHE A 103 10.92 -5.63 -7.35
N ARG A 104 11.02 -5.85 -8.67
CA ARG A 104 9.94 -5.59 -9.61
C ARG A 104 8.67 -6.41 -9.37
N GLU A 105 8.80 -7.61 -8.84
CA GLU A 105 7.70 -8.58 -8.68
C GLU A 105 7.26 -8.75 -7.22
N ARG A 106 7.68 -7.84 -6.34
CA ARG A 106 7.47 -7.94 -4.89
C ARG A 106 6.97 -6.62 -4.35
N ALA A 107 5.96 -6.69 -3.48
CA ALA A 107 5.44 -5.55 -2.76
C ALA A 107 4.88 -6.04 -1.43
N ILE A 108 5.05 -5.23 -0.38
CA ILE A 108 4.31 -5.38 0.88
C ILE A 108 3.28 -4.27 0.88
N LEU A 109 2.00 -4.64 1.05
CA LEU A 109 0.89 -3.72 1.14
C LEU A 109 0.30 -3.83 2.54
N SER A 110 -0.03 -2.69 3.15
CA SER A 110 -0.70 -2.66 4.44
C SER A 110 -1.79 -1.58 4.46
N PRO A 111 -2.90 -1.81 5.18
CA PRO A 111 -3.89 -0.77 5.46
C PRO A 111 -3.36 0.47 6.09
N LYS A 112 -2.61 0.25 7.16
CA LYS A 112 -2.29 1.33 8.06
C LYS A 112 -1.00 1.94 7.61
N LEU A 113 -1.06 3.25 7.46
CA LEU A 113 0.10 4.04 7.12
C LEU A 113 1.25 3.85 8.13
N ASP A 114 0.92 3.65 9.40
CA ASP A 114 1.87 3.34 10.47
C ASP A 114 2.54 1.97 10.28
N ASP A 115 1.82 0.96 9.80
CA ASP A 115 2.40 -0.36 9.50
C ASP A 115 3.33 -0.27 8.28
N VAL A 116 2.93 0.47 7.24
CA VAL A 116 3.80 0.77 6.09
C VAL A 116 5.07 1.49 6.55
N ALA A 117 4.95 2.48 7.43
CA ALA A 117 6.09 3.20 7.98
C ALA A 117 7.04 2.27 8.75
N GLN A 118 6.52 1.39 9.60
CA GLN A 118 7.30 0.42 10.36
C GLN A 118 8.05 -0.56 9.45
N VAL A 119 7.39 -1.11 8.43
CA VAL A 119 8.02 -2.01 7.45
C VAL A 119 9.10 -1.27 6.66
N ASN A 120 8.82 -0.06 6.20
CA ASN A 120 9.78 0.75 5.45
C ASN A 120 11.01 1.10 6.28
N GLU A 121 10.83 1.50 7.55
CA GLU A 121 11.94 1.80 8.46
C GLU A 121 12.77 0.56 8.77
N PHE A 122 12.13 -0.59 9.00
CA PHE A 122 12.83 -1.86 9.19
C PHE A 122 13.67 -2.22 7.95
N MET A 123 13.07 -2.18 6.76
CA MET A 123 13.74 -2.45 5.48
C MET A 123 14.92 -1.51 5.23
N LEU A 124 14.74 -0.21 5.48
CA LEU A 124 15.80 0.79 5.35
C LEU A 124 16.92 0.55 6.37
N GLY A 125 16.58 0.09 7.57
CA GLY A 125 17.52 -0.31 8.62
C GLY A 125 18.46 -1.43 8.19
N LEU A 126 17.96 -2.41 7.42
CA LEU A 126 18.74 -3.53 6.88
C LEU A 126 19.76 -3.11 5.82
N LEU A 127 19.50 -2.02 5.09
CA LEU A 127 20.41 -1.58 4.03
C LEU A 127 21.71 -0.99 4.61
N SER A 128 22.83 -1.47 4.05
CA SER A 128 24.15 -0.88 4.31
C SER A 128 24.26 0.48 3.62
N GLY A 129 24.80 1.47 4.32
CA GLY A 129 25.06 2.79 3.77
C GLY A 129 24.66 3.91 4.73
N GLU A 130 25.11 5.11 4.41
CA GLU A 130 24.76 6.32 5.15
C GLU A 130 23.30 6.69 4.88
N GLU A 131 22.54 6.91 5.95
CA GLU A 131 21.18 7.45 5.87
C GLU A 131 21.24 8.96 5.62
N ARG A 132 20.41 9.43 4.69
CA ARG A 132 20.19 10.85 4.44
C ARG A 132 18.74 11.20 4.67
N THR A 133 18.52 12.23 5.46
CA THR A 133 17.20 12.78 5.75
C THR A 133 16.96 14.03 4.93
N TYR A 134 15.86 14.03 4.20
CA TYR A 134 15.35 15.17 3.44
C TYR A 134 14.10 15.69 4.13
N LEU A 135 14.04 17.00 4.36
CA LEU A 135 12.89 17.67 4.96
C LEU A 135 12.13 18.44 3.88
N SER A 136 10.80 18.44 3.94
CA SER A 136 9.98 19.28 3.09
C SER A 136 10.20 20.76 3.43
N SER A 137 9.97 21.61 2.44
CA SER A 137 10.07 23.06 2.57
C SER A 137 8.68 23.65 2.32
N ASP A 138 7.82 23.55 3.34
CA ASP A 138 6.42 23.96 3.24
C ASP A 138 6.24 25.45 3.57
N THR A 139 5.26 26.09 2.92
CA THR A 139 4.96 27.50 3.14
C THR A 139 3.46 27.72 3.01
N ILE A 140 2.90 28.53 3.91
CA ILE A 140 1.49 28.85 3.94
C ILE A 140 1.24 30.06 3.03
N CYS A 141 0.23 29.96 2.17
CA CYS A 141 -0.20 31.07 1.33
C CYS A 141 -1.40 31.76 1.97
N ASN A 142 -1.16 32.84 2.71
CA ASN A 142 -2.23 33.68 3.25
C ASN A 142 -2.70 34.67 2.17
N GLN A 143 -3.79 34.34 1.50
CA GLN A 143 -4.40 35.23 0.49
C GLN A 143 -5.32 36.28 1.09
N ASP A 144 -5.83 36.05 2.31
CA ASP A 144 -6.68 36.98 3.04
C ASP A 144 -6.01 37.44 4.35
N PRO A 145 -5.63 38.74 4.48
CA PRO A 145 -5.03 39.28 5.70
C PRO A 145 -5.99 39.40 6.88
N GLN A 146 -7.30 39.12 6.72
CA GLN A 146 -8.27 39.04 7.82
C GLN A 146 -8.52 37.61 8.31
N ASP A 147 -7.84 36.61 7.75
CA ASP A 147 -8.02 35.22 8.16
C ASP A 147 -7.38 34.97 9.54
N GLU A 148 -8.20 35.01 10.59
CA GLU A 148 -7.78 34.70 11.97
C GLU A 148 -7.26 33.25 12.11
N LEU A 149 -7.56 32.35 11.17
CA LEU A 149 -7.02 30.98 11.15
C LEU A 149 -5.57 30.93 10.64
N ALA A 150 -5.07 32.00 10.01
CA ALA A 150 -3.70 32.09 9.52
C ALA A 150 -2.64 31.97 10.64
N GLU A 151 -2.99 32.31 11.89
CA GLU A 151 -2.12 32.11 13.06
C GLU A 151 -2.17 30.67 13.59
N VAL A 152 -3.20 29.89 13.26
CA VAL A 152 -3.39 28.51 13.73
C VAL A 152 -2.62 27.52 12.88
N TYR A 153 -2.49 27.78 11.58
CA TYR A 153 -1.67 26.98 10.70
C TYR A 153 -0.22 27.46 10.81
N THR A 154 0.62 26.68 11.49
CA THR A 154 2.07 26.92 11.52
C THR A 154 2.81 25.92 10.63
N THR A 155 4.06 26.22 10.31
CA THR A 155 4.95 25.27 9.61
C THR A 155 5.11 23.97 10.40
N GLU A 156 5.14 24.04 11.74
CA GLU A 156 5.18 22.85 12.60
C GLU A 156 3.92 22.02 12.45
N PHE A 157 2.74 22.65 12.39
CA PHE A 157 1.49 21.95 12.10
C PHE A 157 1.51 21.28 10.73
N LEU A 158 1.97 21.96 9.68
CA LEU A 158 2.13 21.36 8.34
C LEU A 158 3.05 20.14 8.37
N ASN A 159 4.14 20.21 9.14
CA ASN A 159 5.09 19.10 9.28
C ASN A 159 4.48 17.86 9.96
N THR A 160 3.33 17.99 10.64
CA THR A 160 2.59 16.87 11.23
C THR A 160 1.58 16.22 10.28
N ILE A 161 1.31 16.82 9.11
CA ILE A 161 0.32 16.30 8.16
C ILE A 161 0.84 15.00 7.54
N CYS A 162 0.03 13.94 7.68
CA CYS A 162 0.35 12.57 7.31
C CYS A 162 -0.88 12.00 6.58
N ASP A 163 -1.02 12.33 5.30
CA ASP A 163 -2.24 12.06 4.52
C ASP A 163 -1.91 11.31 3.22
N SER A 164 -2.80 10.41 2.78
CA SER A 164 -2.52 9.43 1.72
C SER A 164 -2.27 10.00 0.31
N GLY A 165 -2.34 11.33 0.15
CA GLY A 165 -2.05 12.05 -1.10
C GLY A 165 -0.90 13.05 -1.02
N LEU A 166 -0.25 13.19 0.14
CA LEU A 166 0.83 14.15 0.37
C LEU A 166 2.14 13.44 0.75
N PRO A 167 3.28 13.86 0.17
CA PRO A 167 4.56 13.37 0.64
C PRO A 167 4.79 13.82 2.08
N TYR A 168 5.37 12.95 2.90
CA TYR A 168 5.72 13.31 4.27
C TYR A 168 6.71 14.47 4.34
N HIS A 169 6.64 15.18 5.46
CA HIS A 169 7.65 16.18 5.81
C HIS A 169 9.06 15.60 5.81
N GLN A 170 9.23 14.37 6.30
CA GLN A 170 10.54 13.74 6.41
C GLN A 170 10.67 12.52 5.51
N LEU A 171 11.69 12.51 4.66
CA LEU A 171 12.06 11.37 3.82
C LEU A 171 13.48 10.90 4.16
N LYS A 172 13.60 9.70 4.71
CA LYS A 172 14.88 9.03 4.97
C LYS A 172 15.24 8.11 3.81
N LEU A 173 16.48 8.18 3.30
CA LEU A 173 16.95 7.38 2.18
C LEU A 173 18.36 6.82 2.42
N LYS A 174 18.62 5.65 1.83
CA LYS A 174 19.95 5.03 1.72
C LYS A 174 20.20 4.59 0.29
N VAL A 175 21.47 4.51 -0.10
CA VAL A 175 21.85 3.99 -1.42
C VAL A 175 21.39 2.54 -1.57
N GLY A 176 20.62 2.27 -2.63
CA GLY A 176 20.03 0.95 -2.89
C GLY A 176 18.61 0.78 -2.36
N ALA A 177 18.04 1.77 -1.68
CA ALA A 177 16.63 1.75 -1.28
C ALA A 177 15.73 1.83 -2.53
N PRO A 178 14.74 0.93 -2.68
CA PRO A 178 13.68 1.08 -3.67
C PRO A 178 12.87 2.34 -3.38
N ILE A 179 12.54 3.12 -4.41
CA ILE A 179 11.70 4.31 -4.29
C ILE A 179 10.54 4.23 -5.28
N MET A 180 9.41 4.82 -4.89
CA MET A 180 8.26 5.02 -5.76
C MET A 180 8.06 6.52 -5.98
N LEU A 181 7.82 6.91 -7.23
CA LEU A 181 7.45 8.28 -7.56
C LEU A 181 5.96 8.47 -7.31
N LEU A 182 5.60 9.44 -6.46
CA LEU A 182 4.20 9.75 -6.14
C LEU A 182 3.58 10.75 -7.12
N ARG A 183 4.39 11.40 -7.96
CA ARG A 183 3.93 12.38 -8.95
C ARG A 183 4.73 12.23 -10.24
N ASN A 184 4.03 12.38 -11.35
CA ASN A 184 4.64 12.44 -12.67
C ASN A 184 5.52 13.69 -12.77
N ILE A 185 6.80 13.50 -13.09
CA ILE A 185 7.80 14.55 -13.22
C ILE A 185 7.72 15.22 -14.61
N ASP A 186 7.37 14.45 -15.65
CA ASP A 186 7.22 14.96 -17.01
C ASP A 186 6.14 14.17 -17.78
N ARG A 187 4.96 14.80 -17.89
CA ARG A 187 3.80 14.24 -18.61
C ARG A 187 4.07 13.97 -20.09
N SER A 188 5.07 14.62 -20.69
CA SER A 188 5.41 14.43 -22.11
C SER A 188 6.29 13.20 -22.34
N MET A 189 7.05 12.78 -21.32
CA MET A 189 7.95 11.61 -21.38
C MET A 189 7.41 10.39 -20.62
N GLY A 190 6.23 10.50 -19.99
CA GLY A 190 5.60 9.40 -19.26
C GLY A 190 6.26 9.07 -17.92
N LEU A 191 6.93 10.06 -17.32
CA LEU A 191 7.55 9.98 -15.98
C LEU A 191 6.88 10.95 -15.01
#